data_AF-A0A914NIV9-F1
#
_entry.id   AF-A0A914NIV9-F1
#
_cell.length_a   1.000
_cell.length_b   1.000
_cell.length_c   1.000
_cell.angle_alpha   90.00
_cell.angle_beta   90.00
_cell.angle_gamma   90.00
#
_symmetry.space_group_name_H-M   'P 1'
#
loop_
_entity.id
_entity.type
_entity.pdbx_description
1 polymer ?
#
loop_
_entity_poly.entity_id
_entity_poly.type
_entity_poly.pdbx_seq_one_letter_code
_entity_poly.pdbx_strand_id
1 'polypeptide(L)'
;MSTILSRIQMETIQPLPTTPIAHQNRCLTEEQMQMHGSEFEWYLQRYLFPSLVIFGILGNALNLSVLLDKKMQSRANTFLAMLAFADIFFLSLLVPNILANYSIFSRNWHFRMFYLSAKVHLISLANWASAVAIWCVIAVCTDRLIGIRNPLAARGHITRRKMVGLICAIVAVPGLLTAHQHVAHVCLVRAFCNGSQLYSKCLPVNQERWFAPNQSNPIIFPIIVLAILNTMLLCALRRRSKQLNNLNRNESWSQKQHKNVENGESLREGSKQPLSKFSQSSSHSSEGLNQHLLHAKTEQRVTITVALIVSMFTLTNGPSAIVHLLQNLLLTGIDQREWYNATLVCSALVIFGKASNFILFCLFSKHF
;
A
#
# COMPACT_ATOMS: atom_id res chain seq x y z
N MET A 1 1.11 -36.24 2.68
CA MET A 1 2.29 -35.70 3.39
C MET A 1 3.40 -36.74 3.53
N SER A 2 3.09 -38.01 3.83
CA SER A 2 4.11 -39.09 3.92
C SER A 2 4.73 -39.47 2.56
N THR A 3 3.99 -39.37 1.46
CA THR A 3 4.49 -39.72 0.10
C THR A 3 5.38 -38.65 -0.54
N ILE A 4 5.39 -37.42 0.00
CA ILE A 4 6.23 -36.31 -0.45
C ILE A 4 7.58 -36.34 0.30
N LEU A 5 7.54 -36.61 1.61
CA LEU A 5 8.74 -36.88 2.42
C LEU A 5 9.51 -38.11 1.92
N SER A 6 8.83 -39.16 1.44
CA SER A 6 9.49 -40.34 0.88
C SER A 6 10.17 -40.11 -0.47
N ARG A 7 9.77 -39.08 -1.25
CA ARG A 7 10.48 -38.68 -2.49
C ARG A 7 11.61 -37.70 -2.22
N ILE A 8 11.45 -36.79 -1.24
CA ILE A 8 12.54 -35.89 -0.81
C ILE A 8 13.67 -36.68 -0.13
N GLN A 9 13.37 -37.78 0.58
CA GLN A 9 14.39 -38.67 1.15
C GLN A 9 15.13 -39.53 0.11
N MET A 10 14.60 -39.73 -1.09
CA MET A 10 15.30 -40.49 -2.14
C MET A 10 16.31 -39.65 -2.95
N GLU A 11 16.19 -38.32 -2.98
CA GLU A 11 17.19 -37.44 -3.60
C GLU A 11 18.24 -36.90 -2.62
N THR A 12 18.13 -37.19 -1.31
CA THR A 12 19.07 -36.69 -0.30
C THR A 12 20.12 -37.69 0.20
N ILE A 13 20.10 -38.96 -0.23
CA ILE A 13 21.18 -39.92 0.07
C ILE A 13 21.39 -40.87 -1.12
N GLN A 14 21.81 -40.33 -2.25
CA GLN A 14 22.71 -41.06 -3.14
C GLN A 14 23.97 -40.21 -3.29
N PRO A 15 25.18 -40.73 -2.98
CA PRO A 15 26.38 -40.07 -3.42
C PRO A 15 26.35 -40.08 -4.95
N LEU A 16 26.04 -38.92 -5.54
CA LEU A 16 26.16 -38.69 -6.97
C LEU A 16 27.57 -39.16 -7.39
N PRO A 17 27.72 -39.96 -8.45
CA PRO A 17 29.00 -40.55 -8.80
C PRO A 17 30.04 -39.44 -8.93
N THR A 18 31.12 -39.61 -8.19
CA THR A 18 32.34 -38.80 -8.14
C THR A 18 32.58 -37.94 -9.39
N THR A 19 32.00 -36.75 -9.43
CA THR A 19 32.45 -35.63 -10.26
C THR A 19 32.30 -34.28 -9.52
N PRO A 20 32.96 -34.06 -8.35
CA PRO A 20 33.01 -32.73 -7.75
C PRO A 20 33.77 -31.71 -8.62
N ILE A 21 34.59 -32.18 -9.57
CA ILE A 21 35.69 -31.38 -10.15
C ILE A 21 35.28 -30.65 -11.46
N ALA A 22 34.31 -31.17 -12.22
CA ALA A 22 34.06 -30.68 -13.58
C ALA A 22 33.43 -29.27 -13.65
N HIS A 23 32.54 -28.93 -12.71
CA HIS A 23 31.92 -27.60 -12.64
C HIS A 23 32.77 -26.60 -11.84
N GLN A 24 33.57 -27.08 -10.90
CA GLN A 24 34.43 -26.23 -10.08
C GLN A 24 35.51 -25.55 -10.93
N ASN A 25 36.01 -26.18 -11.99
CA ASN A 25 37.07 -25.60 -12.84
C ASN A 25 36.56 -24.72 -14.00
N ARG A 26 35.25 -24.64 -14.24
CA ARG A 26 34.70 -23.72 -15.26
C ARG A 26 34.36 -22.38 -14.63
N CYS A 27 34.82 -21.31 -15.27
CA CYS A 27 34.46 -19.94 -14.90
C CYS A 27 33.31 -19.45 -15.79
N LEU A 28 32.37 -18.73 -15.19
CA LEU A 28 31.22 -18.11 -15.84
C LEU A 28 31.65 -16.81 -16.52
N THR A 29 30.99 -16.47 -17.63
CA THR A 29 31.16 -15.17 -18.28
C THR A 29 30.51 -14.06 -17.45
N GLU A 30 30.92 -12.80 -17.66
CA GLU A 30 30.33 -11.65 -16.97
C GLU A 30 28.81 -11.56 -17.20
N GLU A 31 28.34 -11.85 -18.41
CA GLU A 31 26.90 -11.91 -18.74
C GLU A 31 26.14 -12.93 -17.90
N GLN A 32 26.73 -14.11 -17.64
CA GLN A 32 26.11 -15.15 -16.82
C GLN A 32 26.08 -14.81 -15.32
N MET A 33 26.93 -13.87 -14.89
CA MET A 33 27.00 -13.40 -13.51
C MET A 33 26.11 -12.20 -13.23
N GLN A 34 25.48 -11.62 -14.25
CA GLN A 34 24.55 -10.49 -14.13
C GLN A 34 23.34 -10.88 -13.27
N MET A 35 22.90 -9.90 -12.47
CA MET A 35 21.79 -10.07 -11.50
C MET A 35 20.47 -9.47 -12.00
N HIS A 36 20.48 -8.89 -13.21
CA HIS A 36 19.34 -8.33 -13.91
C HIS A 36 19.05 -9.14 -15.18
N GLY A 37 17.77 -9.24 -15.57
CA GLY A 37 17.30 -9.94 -16.76
C GLY A 37 17.12 -9.05 -17.98
N SER A 38 17.12 -7.72 -17.82
CA SER A 38 17.05 -6.76 -18.92
C SER A 38 17.85 -5.49 -18.65
N GLU A 39 18.25 -4.80 -19.71
CA GLU A 39 18.86 -3.45 -19.62
C GLU A 39 17.92 -2.48 -18.90
N PHE A 40 16.61 -2.61 -19.14
CA PHE A 40 15.62 -1.79 -18.47
C PHE A 40 15.57 -2.04 -16.95
N GLU A 41 15.64 -3.31 -16.52
CA GLU A 41 15.74 -3.66 -15.09
C GLU A 41 17.01 -3.08 -14.47
N TRP A 42 18.12 -3.12 -15.19
CA TRP A 42 19.38 -2.55 -14.74
C TRP A 42 19.27 -1.05 -14.46
N TYR A 43 18.72 -0.26 -15.39
CA TYR A 43 18.51 1.18 -15.18
C TYR A 43 17.61 1.48 -13.98
N LEU A 44 16.52 0.73 -13.83
CA LEU A 44 15.59 0.90 -12.70
C LEU A 44 16.28 0.62 -11.37
N GLN A 45 16.98 -0.52 -11.27
CA GLN A 45 17.64 -0.96 -10.03
C GLN A 45 18.86 -0.10 -9.69
N ARG A 46 19.55 0.46 -10.69
CA ARG A 46 20.77 1.25 -10.51
C ARG A 46 20.53 2.72 -10.16
N TYR A 47 19.46 3.32 -10.69
CA TYR A 47 19.23 4.77 -10.59
C TYR A 47 17.89 5.14 -9.95
N LEU A 48 16.78 4.55 -10.43
CA LEU A 48 15.45 4.93 -9.97
C LEU A 48 15.14 4.40 -8.56
N PHE A 49 15.30 3.10 -8.33
CA PHE A 49 14.95 2.46 -7.06
C PHE A 49 15.76 2.96 -5.86
N PRO A 50 17.09 3.20 -5.94
CA PRO A 50 17.82 3.81 -4.82
C PRO A 50 17.22 5.15 -4.40
N SER A 51 16.91 6.01 -5.37
CA SER A 51 16.31 7.32 -5.14
C SER A 51 14.93 7.18 -4.46
N LEU A 52 14.06 6.31 -4.98
CA LEU A 52 12.74 6.06 -4.42
C LEU A 52 12.80 5.48 -3.00
N VAL A 53 13.74 4.57 -2.72
CA VAL A 53 13.91 3.98 -1.39
C VAL A 53 14.37 5.02 -0.38
N ILE A 54 15.35 5.87 -0.72
CA ILE A 54 15.83 6.92 0.18
C ILE A 54 14.71 7.91 0.50
N PHE A 55 14.07 8.48 -0.53
CA PHE A 55 12.97 9.43 -0.33
C PHE A 55 11.77 8.78 0.37
N GLY A 56 11.44 7.54 0.00
CA GLY A 56 10.32 6.81 0.57
C GLY A 56 10.51 6.46 2.04
N ILE A 57 11.71 6.03 2.45
CA ILE A 57 12.00 5.74 3.87
C ILE A 57 11.97 7.03 4.68
N LEU A 58 12.65 8.09 4.23
CA LEU A 58 12.66 9.38 4.93
C LEU A 58 11.25 9.97 5.07
N GLY A 59 10.50 10.01 3.98
CA GLY A 59 9.15 10.55 3.96
C GLY A 59 8.18 9.76 4.85
N ASN A 60 8.18 8.43 4.76
CA ASN A 60 7.32 7.61 5.61
C ASN A 60 7.77 7.64 7.08
N ALA A 61 9.06 7.84 7.39
CA ALA A 61 9.53 8.02 8.76
C ALA A 61 9.04 9.34 9.38
N LEU A 62 9.01 10.43 8.59
CA LEU A 62 8.40 11.69 9.02
C LEU A 62 6.90 11.53 9.28
N ASN A 63 6.19 10.86 8.36
CA ASN A 63 4.77 10.58 8.52
C ASN A 63 4.50 9.76 9.79
N LEU A 64 5.28 8.70 10.03
CA LEU A 64 5.19 7.88 11.23
C LEU A 64 5.44 8.71 12.50
N SER A 65 6.44 9.58 12.49
CA SER A 65 6.80 10.43 13.64
C SER A 65 5.65 11.35 14.05
N VAL A 66 4.96 11.97 13.08
CA VAL A 66 3.84 12.88 13.36
C VAL A 66 2.57 12.12 13.74
N LEU A 67 2.29 10.98 13.11
CA LEU A 67 1.09 10.19 13.44
C LEU A 67 1.16 9.50 14.80
N LEU A 68 2.36 9.27 15.33
CA LEU A 68 2.57 8.71 16.67
C LEU A 68 2.46 9.74 17.80
N ASP A 69 2.47 11.05 17.49
CA ASP A 69 2.30 12.10 18.49
C ASP A 69 0.98 11.93 19.24
N LYS A 70 1.03 11.96 20.58
CA LYS A 70 -0.10 11.78 21.50
C LYS A 70 -1.26 12.72 21.18
N LYS A 71 -0.96 13.93 20.69
CA LYS A 71 -1.97 14.94 20.33
C LYS A 71 -2.82 14.56 19.11
N MET A 72 -2.30 13.69 18.25
CA MET A 72 -2.91 13.31 16.97
C MET A 72 -3.42 11.86 16.97
N GLN A 73 -3.43 11.16 18.11
CA GLN A 73 -3.82 9.74 18.14
C GLN A 73 -5.32 9.55 17.91
N SER A 74 -5.66 8.99 16.75
CA SER A 74 -7.00 8.55 16.40
C SER A 74 -6.96 7.13 15.83
N ARG A 75 -8.11 6.45 15.76
CA ARG A 75 -8.23 5.09 15.19
C ARG A 75 -7.68 5.04 13.77
N ALA A 76 -8.08 5.99 12.93
CA ALA A 76 -7.58 6.10 11.57
C ALA A 76 -6.08 6.40 11.50
N ASN A 77 -5.57 7.26 12.38
CA ASN A 77 -4.15 7.60 12.41
C ASN A 77 -3.28 6.41 12.85
N THR A 78 -3.84 5.48 13.65
CA THR A 78 -3.18 4.21 13.98
C THR A 78 -3.00 3.33 12.74
N PHE A 79 -4.03 3.22 11.87
CA PHE A 79 -3.90 2.47 10.62
C PHE A 79 -2.97 3.16 9.61
N LEU A 80 -2.98 4.50 9.56
CA LEU A 80 -2.07 5.27 8.71
C LEU A 80 -0.60 5.15 9.19
N ALA A 81 -0.37 5.08 10.50
CA ALA A 81 0.94 4.80 11.07
C ALA A 81 1.41 3.37 10.75
N MET A 82 0.52 2.37 10.88
CA MET A 82 0.81 0.99 10.45
C MET A 82 1.12 0.90 8.95
N LEU A 83 0.40 1.67 8.12
CA LEU A 83 0.67 1.77 6.69
C LEU A 83 2.07 2.35 6.42
N ALA A 84 2.43 3.46 7.07
CA ALA A 84 3.76 4.05 6.94
C ALA A 84 4.88 3.10 7.39
N PHE A 85 4.65 2.36 8.48
CA PHE A 85 5.58 1.34 8.95
C PHE A 85 5.74 0.19 7.94
N ALA A 86 4.62 -0.32 7.39
CA ALA A 86 4.64 -1.37 6.38
C ALA A 86 5.36 -0.93 5.10
N ASP A 87 5.20 0.33 4.68
CA ASP A 87 5.86 0.90 3.52
C ASP A 87 7.38 1.06 3.75
N ILE A 88 7.82 1.51 4.93
CA ILE A 88 9.25 1.54 5.31
C ILE A 88 9.84 0.13 5.29
N PHE A 89 9.13 -0.83 5.89
CA PHE A 89 9.58 -2.21 5.94
C PHE A 89 9.71 -2.82 4.54
N PHE A 90 8.72 -2.59 3.66
CA PHE A 90 8.77 -2.98 2.25
C PHE A 90 9.98 -2.39 1.52
N LEU A 91 10.18 -1.07 1.63
CA LEU A 91 11.30 -0.38 0.95
C LEU A 91 12.66 -0.86 1.48
N SER A 92 12.75 -1.17 2.78
CA SER A 92 13.97 -1.71 3.40
C SER A 92 14.31 -3.10 2.87
N LEU A 93 13.30 -3.96 2.64
CA LEU A 93 13.48 -5.29 2.05
C LEU A 93 13.93 -5.25 0.59
N LEU A 94 13.75 -4.13 -0.10
CA LEU A 94 14.21 -3.92 -1.48
C LEU A 94 15.71 -3.58 -1.55
N VAL A 95 16.31 -3.07 -0.47
CA VAL A 95 17.71 -2.61 -0.43
C VAL A 95 18.71 -3.70 -0.85
N PRO A 96 18.65 -4.96 -0.37
CA PRO A 96 19.58 -6.00 -0.80
C PRO A 96 19.53 -6.26 -2.32
N ASN A 97 18.36 -6.12 -2.94
CA ASN A 97 18.21 -6.28 -4.39
C ASN A 97 18.89 -5.15 -5.18
N ILE A 98 18.78 -3.92 -4.68
CA ILE A 98 19.46 -2.76 -5.23
C ILE A 98 20.98 -2.93 -5.11
N LEU A 99 21.46 -3.27 -3.91
CA LEU A 99 22.88 -3.46 -3.64
C LEU A 99 23.50 -4.56 -4.51
N ALA A 100 22.76 -5.65 -4.77
CA ALA A 100 23.23 -6.74 -5.62
C ALA A 100 23.59 -6.34 -7.06
N ASN A 101 23.14 -5.18 -7.56
CA ASN A 101 23.55 -4.65 -8.87
C ASN A 101 24.83 -3.81 -8.84
N TYR A 102 25.35 -3.48 -7.67
CA TYR A 102 26.63 -2.78 -7.54
C TYR A 102 27.78 -3.78 -7.54
N SER A 103 28.75 -3.59 -8.46
CA SER A 103 29.90 -4.49 -8.63
C SER A 103 30.67 -4.74 -7.33
N ILE A 104 30.74 -3.74 -6.45
CA ILE A 104 31.34 -3.82 -5.11
C ILE A 104 30.65 -4.90 -4.26
N PHE A 105 29.33 -4.95 -4.28
CA PHE A 105 28.53 -5.90 -3.49
C PHE A 105 28.30 -7.22 -4.24
N SER A 106 28.10 -7.17 -5.56
CA SER A 106 27.87 -8.36 -6.40
C SER A 106 29.08 -9.27 -6.47
N ARG A 107 30.30 -8.72 -6.35
CA ARG A 107 31.57 -9.47 -6.33
C ARG A 107 31.99 -9.90 -4.91
N ASN A 108 31.38 -9.33 -3.87
CA ASN A 108 31.64 -9.75 -2.50
C ASN A 108 30.99 -11.13 -2.24
N TRP A 109 31.82 -12.14 -2.01
CA TRP A 109 31.39 -13.52 -1.78
C TRP A 109 30.33 -13.66 -0.68
N HIS A 110 30.55 -13.02 0.48
CA HIS A 110 29.66 -13.14 1.63
C HIS A 110 28.29 -12.52 1.36
N PHE A 111 28.28 -11.30 0.80
CA PHE A 111 27.04 -10.64 0.43
C PHE A 111 26.29 -11.43 -0.65
N ARG A 112 27.00 -11.91 -1.68
CA ARG A 112 26.41 -12.67 -2.78
C ARG A 112 25.79 -13.97 -2.29
N MET A 113 26.46 -14.72 -1.41
CA MET A 113 25.92 -15.93 -0.80
C MET A 113 24.66 -15.64 0.02
N PHE A 114 24.70 -14.62 0.88
CA PHE A 114 23.56 -14.19 1.68
C PHE A 114 22.38 -13.81 0.78
N TYR A 115 22.59 -12.93 -0.20
CA TYR A 115 21.55 -12.45 -1.09
C TYR A 115 20.94 -13.59 -1.92
N LEU A 116 21.76 -14.45 -2.54
CA LEU A 116 21.24 -15.55 -3.37
C LEU A 116 20.39 -16.54 -2.56
N SER A 117 20.79 -16.79 -1.31
CA SER A 117 20.04 -17.67 -0.40
C SER A 117 18.76 -17.01 0.14
N ALA A 118 18.82 -15.70 0.43
CA ALA A 118 17.72 -14.95 1.02
C ALA A 118 16.74 -14.36 0.00
N LYS A 119 17.09 -14.28 -1.30
CA LYS A 119 16.33 -13.55 -2.34
C LYS A 119 14.84 -13.86 -2.34
N VAL A 120 14.49 -15.15 -2.37
CA VAL A 120 13.08 -15.58 -2.38
C VAL A 120 12.36 -15.20 -1.08
N HIS A 121 13.04 -15.30 0.06
CA HIS A 121 12.48 -14.89 1.35
C HIS A 121 12.29 -13.37 1.43
N LEU A 122 13.23 -12.57 0.93
CA LEU A 122 13.13 -11.11 0.86
C LEU A 122 11.93 -10.67 0.00
N ILE A 123 11.78 -11.27 -1.19
CA ILE A 123 10.64 -11.01 -2.08
C ILE A 123 9.32 -11.42 -1.42
N SER A 124 9.29 -12.58 -0.76
CA SER A 124 8.09 -13.07 -0.06
C SER A 124 7.70 -12.16 1.11
N LEU A 125 8.67 -11.68 1.90
CA LEU A 125 8.44 -10.72 2.97
C LEU A 125 7.97 -9.36 2.42
N ALA A 126 8.48 -8.94 1.26
CA ALA A 126 8.04 -7.70 0.61
C ALA A 126 6.59 -7.83 0.11
N ASN A 127 6.21 -8.97 -0.44
CA ASN A 127 4.82 -9.26 -0.83
C ASN A 127 3.90 -9.27 0.40
N TRP A 128 4.33 -9.87 1.51
CA TRP A 128 3.61 -9.83 2.78
C TRP A 128 3.42 -8.39 3.28
N ALA A 129 4.49 -7.59 3.32
CA ALA A 129 4.44 -6.18 3.72
C ALA A 129 3.48 -5.37 2.84
N SER A 130 3.50 -5.63 1.52
CA SER A 130 2.56 -5.02 0.58
C SER A 130 1.11 -5.44 0.85
N ALA A 131 0.87 -6.71 1.16
CA ALA A 131 -0.46 -7.20 1.52
C ALA A 131 -0.97 -6.56 2.81
N VAL A 132 -0.13 -6.47 3.86
CA VAL A 132 -0.46 -5.75 5.11
C VAL A 132 -0.85 -4.31 4.81
N ALA A 133 -0.08 -3.61 3.97
CA ALA A 133 -0.41 -2.25 3.57
C ALA A 133 -1.76 -2.14 2.84
N ILE A 134 -2.08 -3.06 1.92
CA ILE A 134 -3.40 -3.10 1.25
C ILE A 134 -4.53 -3.24 2.30
N TRP A 135 -4.38 -4.16 3.25
CA TRP A 135 -5.37 -4.37 4.30
C TRP A 135 -5.49 -3.17 5.26
N CYS A 136 -4.38 -2.46 5.54
CA CYS A 136 -4.42 -1.18 6.26
C CYS A 136 -5.22 -0.11 5.49
N VAL A 137 -5.02 0.01 4.17
CA VAL A 137 -5.78 0.95 3.33
C VAL A 137 -7.28 0.58 3.34
N ILE A 138 -7.62 -0.70 3.20
CA ILE A 138 -9.00 -1.19 3.32
C ILE A 138 -9.61 -0.83 4.68
N ALA A 139 -8.87 -1.04 5.78
CA ALA A 139 -9.33 -0.69 7.13
C ALA A 139 -9.58 0.82 7.27
N VAL A 140 -8.69 1.65 6.73
CA VAL A 140 -8.84 3.11 6.66
C VAL A 140 -10.08 3.50 5.85
N CYS A 141 -10.30 2.90 4.68
CA CYS A 141 -11.49 3.14 3.87
C CYS A 141 -12.78 2.80 4.62
N THR A 142 -12.79 1.65 5.29
CA THR A 142 -13.95 1.18 6.06
C THR A 142 -14.24 2.11 7.24
N ASP A 143 -13.23 2.53 8.01
CA ASP A 143 -13.39 3.50 9.11
C ASP A 143 -14.01 4.81 8.59
N ARG A 144 -13.52 5.32 7.45
CA ARG A 144 -14.06 6.54 6.84
C ARG A 144 -15.46 6.37 6.27
N LEU A 145 -15.76 5.25 5.64
CA LEU A 145 -17.10 5.00 5.11
C LEU A 145 -18.14 4.87 6.23
N ILE A 146 -17.79 4.21 7.34
CA ILE A 146 -18.62 4.14 8.55
C ILE A 146 -18.83 5.55 9.13
N GLY A 147 -17.78 6.36 9.21
CA GLY A 147 -17.85 7.77 9.64
C GLY A 147 -18.75 8.65 8.76
N ILE A 148 -18.80 8.39 7.45
CA ILE A 148 -19.68 9.10 6.53
C ILE A 148 -21.14 8.67 6.69
N ARG A 149 -21.41 7.36 6.74
CA ARG A 149 -22.77 6.81 6.73
C ARG A 149 -23.46 6.94 8.08
N ASN A 150 -22.75 6.63 9.16
CA ASN A 150 -23.33 6.55 10.51
C ASN A 150 -22.51 7.41 11.49
N PRO A 151 -22.69 8.74 11.53
CA PRO A 151 -21.92 9.63 12.41
C PRO A 151 -22.09 9.32 13.90
N LEU A 152 -23.25 8.77 14.29
CA LEU A 152 -23.53 8.34 15.67
C LEU A 152 -22.83 7.01 16.03
N ALA A 153 -22.76 6.06 15.09
CA ALA A 153 -22.04 4.80 15.30
C ALA A 153 -20.51 5.00 15.29
N ALA A 154 -20.02 6.00 14.54
CA ALA A 154 -18.60 6.36 14.50
C ALA A 154 -18.07 6.84 15.86
N ARG A 155 -18.94 7.38 16.73
CA ARG A 155 -18.60 7.75 18.12
C ARG A 155 -18.51 6.56 19.07
N GLY A 156 -18.89 5.36 18.65
CA GLY A 156 -18.71 4.14 19.45
C GLY A 156 -17.24 3.90 19.76
N HIS A 157 -16.88 3.86 21.04
CA HIS A 157 -15.49 3.72 21.47
C HIS A 157 -14.99 2.28 21.23
N ILE A 158 -14.05 2.11 20.30
CA ILE A 158 -13.35 0.81 20.15
C ILE A 158 -12.32 0.71 21.27
N THR A 159 -12.47 -0.29 22.12
CA THR A 159 -11.50 -0.57 23.20
C THR A 159 -10.12 -0.88 22.61
N ARG A 160 -9.05 -0.48 23.32
CA ARG A 160 -7.66 -0.75 22.93
C ARG A 160 -7.38 -2.23 22.63
N ARG A 161 -7.96 -3.16 23.41
CA ARG A 161 -7.80 -4.61 23.21
C ARG A 161 -8.33 -5.07 21.84
N LYS A 162 -9.52 -4.60 21.45
CA LYS A 162 -10.10 -4.88 20.13
C LYS A 162 -9.26 -4.29 18.98
N MET A 163 -8.71 -3.08 19.18
CA MET A 163 -7.82 -2.46 18.19
C MET A 163 -6.54 -3.28 17.99
N VAL A 164 -5.89 -3.70 19.07
CA VAL A 164 -4.69 -4.56 19.00
C VAL A 164 -5.02 -5.88 18.31
N GLY A 165 -6.13 -6.54 18.68
CA GLY A 165 -6.58 -7.76 18.02
C GLY A 165 -6.80 -7.59 16.52
N LEU A 166 -7.41 -6.48 16.09
CA LEU A 166 -7.61 -6.15 14.68
C LEU A 166 -6.28 -5.94 13.94
N ILE A 167 -5.32 -5.22 14.54
CA ILE A 167 -3.98 -5.03 13.96
C ILE A 167 -3.26 -6.37 13.83
N CYS A 168 -3.28 -7.22 14.86
CA CYS A 168 -2.71 -8.55 14.80
C CYS A 168 -3.33 -9.39 13.68
N ALA A 169 -4.66 -9.31 13.49
CA ALA A 169 -5.33 -10.00 12.38
C ALA A 169 -4.90 -9.48 11.01
N ILE A 170 -4.79 -8.15 10.84
CA ILE A 170 -4.31 -7.50 9.60
C ILE A 170 -2.88 -7.92 9.26
N VAL A 171 -2.04 -8.22 10.26
CA VAL A 171 -0.66 -8.66 10.04
C VAL A 171 -0.58 -10.18 9.79
N ALA A 172 -1.29 -10.96 10.60
CA ALA A 172 -1.20 -12.43 10.61
C ALA A 172 -1.94 -13.09 9.43
N VAL A 173 -3.16 -12.62 9.09
CA VAL A 173 -3.96 -13.25 8.02
C VAL A 173 -3.26 -13.14 6.67
N PRO A 174 -2.77 -11.97 6.23
CA PRO A 174 -2.02 -11.88 4.97
C PRO A 174 -0.73 -12.69 5.03
N GLY A 175 -0.03 -12.70 6.17
CA GLY A 175 1.19 -13.49 6.35
C GLY A 175 0.95 -14.99 6.15
N LEU A 176 -0.15 -15.52 6.69
CA LEU A 176 -0.53 -16.91 6.51
C LEU A 176 -0.87 -17.21 5.03
N LEU A 177 -1.58 -16.31 4.36
CA LEU A 177 -1.94 -16.46 2.95
C LEU A 177 -0.71 -16.39 2.03
N THR A 178 0.27 -15.54 2.33
CA THR A 178 1.50 -15.40 1.55
C THR A 178 2.59 -16.39 1.97
N ALA A 179 2.42 -17.13 3.07
CA ALA A 179 3.43 -18.04 3.60
C ALA A 179 3.89 -19.09 2.57
N HIS A 180 2.99 -19.55 1.70
CA HIS A 180 3.32 -20.50 0.64
C HIS A 180 4.41 -19.98 -0.31
N GLN A 181 4.52 -18.66 -0.50
CA GLN A 181 5.52 -18.05 -1.40
C GLN A 181 6.95 -18.32 -0.95
N HIS A 182 7.17 -18.49 0.37
CA HIS A 182 8.49 -18.84 0.92
C HIS A 182 8.97 -20.23 0.52
N VAL A 183 8.05 -21.13 0.17
CA VAL A 183 8.34 -22.54 -0.14
C VAL A 183 8.05 -22.86 -1.61
N ALA A 184 7.43 -21.92 -2.34
CA ALA A 184 7.04 -22.10 -3.73
C ALA A 184 8.23 -22.26 -4.70
N HIS A 185 9.41 -21.72 -4.33
CA HIS A 185 10.62 -21.76 -5.14
C HIS A 185 11.79 -22.32 -4.34
N VAL A 186 12.53 -23.25 -4.94
CA VAL A 186 13.79 -23.75 -4.41
C VAL A 186 14.93 -23.17 -5.24
N CYS A 187 15.87 -22.49 -4.57
CA CYS A 187 17.05 -21.92 -5.21
C CYS A 187 18.26 -22.82 -4.98
N LEU A 188 18.81 -23.35 -6.07
CA LEU A 188 20.04 -24.13 -6.06
C LEU A 188 21.21 -23.17 -6.20
N VAL A 189 22.00 -23.01 -5.15
CA VAL A 189 23.25 -22.23 -5.17
C VAL A 189 24.42 -23.17 -5.48
N ARG A 190 25.23 -22.85 -6.47
CA ARG A 190 26.45 -23.59 -6.83
C ARG A 190 27.64 -22.65 -6.97
N ALA A 191 28.82 -23.18 -6.64
CA ALA A 191 30.09 -22.50 -6.77
C ALA A 191 30.82 -22.93 -8.04
N PHE A 192 31.39 -21.96 -8.75
CA PHE A 192 32.14 -22.08 -10.00
C PHE A 192 33.51 -21.41 -9.84
N CYS A 193 34.41 -21.64 -10.79
CA CYS A 193 35.75 -21.02 -10.83
C CYS A 193 36.54 -21.19 -9.52
N ASN A 194 36.85 -22.43 -9.15
CA ASN A 194 37.51 -22.86 -7.92
C ASN A 194 36.88 -22.29 -6.65
N GLY A 195 35.56 -22.09 -6.65
CA GLY A 195 34.84 -21.54 -5.50
C GLY A 195 34.89 -20.02 -5.39
N SER A 196 35.29 -19.29 -6.44
CA SER A 196 35.29 -17.82 -6.44
C SER A 196 33.99 -17.20 -6.97
N GLN A 197 33.21 -17.94 -7.77
CA GLN A 197 31.99 -17.44 -8.40
C GLN A 197 30.77 -18.20 -7.87
N LEU A 198 29.73 -17.48 -7.41
CA LEU A 198 28.46 -18.07 -7.01
C LEU A 198 27.40 -17.82 -8.07
N TYR A 199 26.68 -18.87 -8.41
CA TYR A 199 25.52 -18.80 -9.27
C TYR A 199 24.35 -19.50 -8.59
N SER A 200 23.16 -18.91 -8.65
CA SER A 200 21.95 -19.58 -8.20
C SER A 200 20.87 -19.56 -9.26
N LYS A 201 20.15 -20.67 -9.36
CA LYS A 201 18.94 -20.77 -10.17
C LYS A 201 17.79 -21.21 -9.28
N CYS A 202 16.71 -20.43 -9.30
CA CYS A 202 15.50 -20.75 -8.57
C CYS A 202 14.52 -21.45 -9.51
N LEU A 203 14.02 -22.61 -9.08
CA LEU A 203 13.02 -23.38 -9.80
C LEU A 203 11.74 -23.46 -8.96
N PRO A 204 10.55 -23.36 -9.59
CA PRO A 204 9.29 -23.57 -8.89
C PRO A 204 9.14 -25.04 -8.47
N VAL A 205 8.64 -25.29 -7.27
CA VAL A 205 8.53 -26.64 -6.68
C VAL A 205 7.39 -27.47 -7.30
N ASN A 206 6.34 -26.83 -7.81
CA ASN A 206 5.11 -27.49 -8.26
C ASN A 206 5.02 -27.77 -9.77
N GLN A 207 6.10 -27.64 -10.53
CA GLN A 207 6.03 -27.66 -11.99
C GLN A 207 6.10 -29.09 -12.58
N GLU A 208 5.02 -29.87 -12.42
CA GLU A 208 4.78 -31.11 -13.21
C GLU A 208 3.70 -30.94 -14.31
N ARG A 209 2.91 -29.86 -14.31
CA ARG A 209 1.87 -29.64 -15.34
C ARG A 209 2.00 -28.27 -16.00
N TRP A 210 2.27 -28.30 -17.31
CA TRP A 210 2.35 -27.16 -18.23
C TRP A 210 1.06 -26.30 -18.30
N PHE A 211 -0.09 -26.81 -17.83
CA PHE A 211 -1.40 -26.13 -17.90
C PHE A 211 -2.31 -26.36 -16.68
N ALA A 212 -1.77 -26.30 -15.45
CA ALA A 212 -2.67 -26.14 -14.30
C ALA A 212 -3.17 -24.68 -14.28
N PRO A 213 -4.50 -24.41 -14.10
CA PRO A 213 -4.96 -23.04 -13.92
C PRO A 213 -4.19 -22.43 -12.74
N ASN A 214 -3.50 -21.32 -13.01
CA ASN A 214 -2.70 -20.61 -12.01
C ASN A 214 -3.55 -20.43 -10.74
N GLN A 215 -3.07 -20.97 -9.62
CA GLN A 215 -3.59 -20.57 -8.32
C GLN A 215 -3.59 -19.04 -8.29
N SER A 216 -4.79 -18.48 -8.12
CA SER A 216 -5.00 -17.04 -8.08
C SER A 216 -4.01 -16.43 -7.11
N ASN A 217 -3.14 -15.54 -7.60
CA ASN A 217 -2.20 -14.84 -6.75
C ASN A 217 -3.02 -14.14 -5.66
N PRO A 218 -2.80 -14.43 -4.35
CA PRO A 218 -3.63 -13.93 -3.26
C PRO A 218 -3.66 -12.40 -3.17
N ILE A 219 -2.82 -11.72 -3.95
CA ILE A 219 -2.76 -10.26 -4.11
C ILE A 219 -3.91 -9.71 -4.99
N ILE A 220 -4.50 -10.51 -5.90
CA ILE A 220 -5.54 -10.05 -6.84
C ILE A 220 -6.84 -9.68 -6.10
N PHE A 221 -7.33 -10.56 -5.22
CA PHE A 221 -8.59 -10.36 -4.52
C PHE A 221 -8.60 -9.08 -3.64
N PRO A 222 -7.58 -8.80 -2.81
CA PRO A 222 -7.48 -7.57 -2.04
C PRO A 222 -7.49 -6.30 -2.91
N ILE A 223 -6.87 -6.32 -4.09
CA ILE A 223 -6.82 -5.16 -4.98
C ILE A 223 -8.20 -4.90 -5.62
N ILE A 224 -8.94 -5.95 -5.99
CA ILE A 224 -10.33 -5.81 -6.47
C ILE A 224 -11.22 -5.21 -5.38
N VAL A 225 -11.15 -5.76 -4.16
CA VAL A 225 -11.88 -5.23 -3.00
C VAL A 225 -11.50 -3.77 -2.75
N LEU A 226 -10.22 -3.42 -2.83
CA LEU A 226 -9.74 -2.05 -2.67
C LEU A 226 -10.31 -1.12 -3.75
N ALA A 227 -10.36 -1.54 -5.02
CA ALA A 227 -10.92 -0.74 -6.11
C ALA A 227 -12.42 -0.46 -5.88
N ILE A 228 -13.18 -1.46 -5.44
CA ILE A 228 -14.61 -1.33 -5.08
C ILE A 228 -14.77 -0.34 -3.92
N LEU A 229 -13.99 -0.51 -2.84
CA LEU A 229 -14.07 0.35 -1.67
C LEU A 229 -13.65 1.79 -1.96
N ASN A 230 -12.62 2.01 -2.79
CA ASN A 230 -12.20 3.35 -3.19
C ASN A 230 -13.30 4.04 -4.01
N THR A 231 -13.94 3.31 -4.94
CA THR A 231 -15.07 3.83 -5.71
C THR A 231 -16.25 4.19 -4.80
N MET A 232 -16.60 3.31 -3.86
CA MET A 232 -17.66 3.57 -2.88
C MET A 232 -17.35 4.79 -1.99
N LEU A 233 -16.10 4.93 -1.54
CA LEU A 233 -15.65 6.06 -0.71
C LEU A 233 -15.74 7.38 -1.48
N LEU A 234 -15.27 7.42 -2.73
CA LEU A 234 -15.36 8.60 -3.60
C LEU A 234 -16.82 8.99 -3.87
N CYS A 235 -17.69 8.01 -4.14
CA CYS A 235 -19.12 8.26 -4.31
C CYS A 235 -19.76 8.81 -3.02
N ALA A 236 -19.44 8.24 -1.86
CA ALA A 236 -19.96 8.69 -0.57
C ALA A 236 -19.48 10.11 -0.23
N LEU A 237 -18.21 10.41 -0.49
CA LEU A 237 -17.62 11.74 -0.32
C LEU A 237 -18.28 12.78 -1.23
N ARG A 238 -18.50 12.46 -2.51
CA ARG A 238 -19.20 13.35 -3.44
C ARG A 238 -20.62 13.67 -2.97
N ARG A 239 -21.35 12.67 -2.47
CA ARG A 239 -22.70 12.86 -1.91
C ARG A 239 -22.67 13.77 -0.67
N ARG A 240 -21.78 13.52 0.29
CA ARG A 240 -21.64 14.34 1.51
C ARG A 240 -21.20 15.78 1.19
N SER A 241 -20.31 15.96 0.22
CA SER A 241 -19.88 17.29 -0.24
C SER A 241 -21.03 18.10 -0.83
N LYS A 242 -21.87 17.48 -1.67
CA LYS A 242 -23.08 18.12 -2.21
C LYS A 242 -24.06 18.54 -1.09
N GLN A 243 -24.27 17.67 -0.09
CA GLN A 243 -25.13 17.99 1.05
C GLN A 243 -24.60 19.18 1.86
N LEU A 244 -23.31 19.20 2.17
CA LEU A 244 -22.70 20.31 2.92
C LEU A 244 -22.71 21.63 2.13
N ASN A 245 -22.51 21.59 0.81
CA ASN A 245 -22.61 22.78 -0.03
C ASN A 245 -24.06 23.31 -0.08
N ASN A 246 -25.07 22.44 -0.13
CA ASN A 246 -26.47 22.85 -0.08
C ASN A 246 -26.83 23.49 1.28
N LEU A 247 -26.36 22.93 2.39
CA LEU A 247 -26.57 23.49 3.73
C LEU A 247 -25.92 24.87 3.87
N ASN A 248 -24.64 24.99 3.48
CA ASN A 248 -23.91 26.26 3.50
C ASN A 248 -24.58 27.32 2.61
N ARG A 249 -25.10 26.90 1.45
CA ARG A 249 -25.85 27.78 0.55
C ARG A 249 -27.14 28.25 1.22
N ASN A 250 -27.96 27.34 1.75
CA ASN A 250 -29.23 27.68 2.42
C ASN A 250 -29.00 28.64 3.59
N GLU A 251 -27.97 28.41 4.40
CA GLU A 251 -27.59 29.32 5.48
C GLU A 251 -27.26 30.73 4.96
N SER A 252 -26.45 30.84 3.90
CA SER A 252 -26.13 32.13 3.28
C SER A 252 -27.37 32.86 2.73
N TRP A 253 -28.38 32.13 2.26
CA TRP A 253 -29.65 32.70 1.81
C TRP A 253 -30.48 33.21 2.98
N SER A 254 -30.57 32.43 4.07
CA SER A 254 -31.26 32.84 5.30
C SER A 254 -30.63 34.10 5.92
N GLN A 255 -29.30 34.19 5.97
CA GLN A 255 -28.61 35.40 6.45
C GLN A 255 -28.88 36.63 5.56
N LYS A 256 -28.92 36.46 4.24
CA LYS A 256 -29.28 37.55 3.31
C LYS A 256 -30.72 38.01 3.50
N GLN A 257 -31.66 37.08 3.72
CA GLN A 257 -33.05 37.44 3.99
C GLN A 257 -33.21 38.23 5.30
N HIS A 258 -32.56 37.79 6.39
CA HIS A 258 -32.59 38.53 7.66
C HIS A 258 -32.08 39.97 7.52
N LYS A 259 -30.94 40.16 6.83
CA LYS A 259 -30.39 41.52 6.58
C LYS A 259 -31.33 42.40 5.73
N ASN A 260 -32.02 41.81 4.76
CA ASN A 260 -32.96 42.56 3.92
C ASN A 260 -34.24 42.96 4.68
N VAL A 261 -34.71 42.13 5.61
CA VAL A 261 -35.86 42.45 6.47
C VAL A 261 -35.49 43.55 7.46
N GLU A 262 -34.33 43.44 8.12
CA GLU A 262 -33.83 44.44 9.08
C GLU A 262 -33.59 45.82 8.41
N ASN A 263 -33.01 45.84 7.21
CA ASN A 263 -32.86 47.07 6.41
C ASN A 263 -34.20 47.61 5.87
N GLY A 264 -35.21 46.75 5.68
CA GLY A 264 -36.54 47.13 5.23
C GLY A 264 -37.40 47.71 6.35
N GLU A 265 -37.26 47.19 7.57
CA GLU A 265 -37.91 47.70 8.79
C GLU A 265 -37.26 49.00 9.28
N SER A 266 -35.94 49.19 9.12
CA SER A 266 -35.29 50.48 9.43
C SER A 266 -35.76 51.64 8.54
N LEU A 267 -36.36 51.35 7.38
CA LEU A 267 -37.00 52.34 6.51
C LEU A 267 -38.48 52.60 6.87
N ARG A 268 -39.10 51.78 7.74
CA ARG A 268 -40.52 51.84 8.10
C ARG A 268 -40.81 52.10 9.57
N GLU A 269 -39.84 52.01 10.48
CA GLU A 269 -40.06 52.29 11.90
C GLU A 269 -40.05 53.78 12.25
N GLY A 270 -41.22 54.39 12.00
CA GLY A 270 -41.78 55.45 12.82
C GLY A 270 -42.98 54.95 13.64
N SER A 271 -42.95 53.77 14.28
CA SER A 271 -43.85 53.44 15.40
C SER A 271 -43.46 52.14 16.12
N LYS A 272 -43.62 52.12 17.44
CA LYS A 272 -43.03 51.22 18.47
C LYS A 272 -43.59 49.78 18.50
N GLN A 273 -42.74 48.76 18.75
CA GLN A 273 -42.71 47.88 19.95
C GLN A 273 -41.67 46.73 19.82
N PRO A 274 -41.07 46.23 20.92
CA PRO A 274 -39.85 45.42 20.86
C PRO A 274 -40.11 43.93 20.62
N LEU A 275 -39.77 43.43 19.42
CA LEU A 275 -39.70 42.01 19.07
C LEU A 275 -38.33 41.40 19.45
N SER A 276 -37.87 41.62 20.69
CA SER A 276 -36.51 41.21 21.10
C SER A 276 -36.36 39.72 21.42
N LYS A 277 -37.46 38.96 21.57
CA LYS A 277 -37.41 37.52 21.92
C LYS A 277 -37.27 36.56 20.74
N PHE A 278 -37.56 36.98 19.50
CA PHE A 278 -37.43 36.10 18.32
C PHE A 278 -36.02 36.16 17.69
N SER A 279 -35.38 37.34 17.67
CA SER A 279 -34.00 37.50 17.16
C SER A 279 -32.94 36.79 18.00
N GLN A 280 -33.19 36.57 19.30
CA GLN A 280 -32.23 35.91 20.18
C GLN A 280 -32.22 34.37 20.02
N SER A 281 -33.32 33.79 19.52
CA SER A 281 -33.43 32.35 19.23
C SER A 281 -32.80 31.99 17.86
N SER A 282 -32.91 32.89 16.88
CA SER A 282 -32.29 32.71 15.56
C SER A 282 -30.77 32.90 15.58
N SER A 283 -30.24 33.82 16.40
CA SER A 283 -28.79 33.99 16.56
C SER A 283 -28.14 32.77 17.22
N HIS A 284 -28.72 32.23 18.28
CA HIS A 284 -28.19 31.10 19.02
C HIS A 284 -28.24 29.77 18.22
N SER A 285 -29.26 29.61 17.36
CA SER A 285 -29.37 28.47 16.44
C SER A 285 -28.44 28.60 15.22
N SER A 286 -28.21 29.82 14.73
CA SER A 286 -27.24 30.11 13.66
C SER A 286 -25.80 29.86 14.10
N GLU A 287 -25.43 30.25 15.32
CA GLU A 287 -24.09 29.95 15.90
C GLU A 287 -23.86 28.44 16.06
N GLY A 288 -24.84 27.71 16.59
CA GLY A 288 -24.77 26.24 16.71
C GLY A 288 -24.64 25.52 15.37
N LEU A 289 -25.40 25.96 14.35
CA LEU A 289 -25.31 25.44 12.98
C LEU A 289 -23.94 25.75 12.35
N ASN A 290 -23.43 26.97 12.52
CA ASN A 290 -22.11 27.37 12.03
C ASN A 290 -20.99 26.52 12.62
N GLN A 291 -21.04 26.27 13.94
CA GLN A 291 -20.09 25.41 14.62
C GLN A 291 -20.18 23.96 14.13
N HIS A 292 -21.40 23.42 13.97
CA HIS A 292 -21.60 22.08 13.41
C HIS A 292 -21.10 21.98 11.96
N LEU A 293 -21.30 23.01 11.14
CA LEU A 293 -20.81 23.09 9.76
C LEU A 293 -19.27 23.16 9.70
N LEU A 294 -18.64 23.92 10.60
CA LEU A 294 -17.18 23.99 10.77
C LEU A 294 -16.60 22.62 11.14
N HIS A 295 -17.20 21.93 12.11
CA HIS A 295 -16.81 20.56 12.47
C HIS A 295 -16.98 19.61 11.28
N ALA A 296 -18.12 19.66 10.58
CA ALA A 296 -18.37 18.80 9.42
C ALA A 296 -17.40 19.07 8.25
N LYS A 297 -17.04 20.34 7.99
CA LYS A 297 -16.02 20.73 7.00
C LYS A 297 -14.63 20.22 7.41
N THR A 298 -14.31 20.20 8.69
CA THR A 298 -13.02 19.70 9.21
C THR A 298 -12.92 18.18 9.03
N GLU A 299 -13.95 17.43 9.41
CA GLU A 299 -14.03 15.98 9.14
C GLU A 299 -13.97 15.64 7.65
N GLN A 300 -14.63 16.45 6.82
CA GLN A 300 -14.60 16.29 5.36
C GLN A 300 -13.18 16.46 4.81
N ARG A 301 -12.41 17.46 5.27
CA ARG A 301 -11.02 17.66 4.84
C ARG A 301 -10.18 16.41 5.13
N VAL A 302 -10.26 15.86 6.35
CA VAL A 302 -9.55 14.64 6.72
C VAL A 302 -9.94 13.46 5.84
N THR A 303 -11.23 13.34 5.52
CA THR A 303 -11.72 12.22 4.70
C THR A 303 -11.33 12.36 3.23
N ILE A 304 -11.22 13.59 2.70
CA ILE A 304 -10.68 13.86 1.37
C ILE A 304 -9.21 13.43 1.30
N THR A 305 -8.39 13.79 2.29
CA THR A 305 -6.98 13.36 2.37
C THR A 305 -6.85 11.85 2.31
N VAL A 306 -7.65 11.14 3.11
CA VAL A 306 -7.68 9.68 3.09
C VAL A 306 -8.09 9.13 1.72
N ALA A 307 -9.12 9.67 1.09
CA ALA A 307 -9.55 9.20 -0.22
C ALA A 307 -8.51 9.45 -1.32
N LEU A 308 -7.72 10.54 -1.22
CA LEU A 308 -6.60 10.79 -2.11
C LEU A 308 -5.48 9.78 -1.91
N ILE A 309 -5.11 9.47 -0.66
CA ILE A 309 -4.12 8.42 -0.34
C ILE A 309 -4.58 7.08 -0.91
N VAL A 310 -5.84 6.70 -0.67
CA VAL A 310 -6.42 5.44 -1.19
C VAL A 310 -6.44 5.44 -2.72
N SER A 311 -6.79 6.55 -3.36
CA SER A 311 -6.83 6.66 -4.81
C SER A 311 -5.45 6.54 -5.42
N MET A 312 -4.45 7.22 -4.86
CA MET A 312 -3.06 7.12 -5.31
C MET A 312 -2.53 5.69 -5.13
N PHE A 313 -2.83 5.06 -4.00
CA PHE A 313 -2.48 3.66 -3.74
C PHE A 313 -3.13 2.73 -4.78
N THR A 314 -4.41 2.91 -5.07
CA THR A 314 -5.15 2.10 -6.06
C THR A 314 -4.60 2.30 -7.47
N LEU A 315 -4.27 3.53 -7.85
CA LEU A 315 -3.67 3.84 -9.16
C LEU A 315 -2.29 3.23 -9.32
N THR A 316 -1.51 3.13 -8.24
CA THR A 316 -0.14 2.61 -8.29
C THR A 316 -0.08 1.08 -8.17
N ASN A 317 -1.02 0.46 -7.45
CA ASN A 317 -1.06 -0.99 -7.24
C ASN A 317 -2.02 -1.71 -8.20
N GLY A 318 -3.02 -1.01 -8.74
CA GLY A 318 -4.05 -1.56 -9.64
C GLY A 318 -3.49 -2.16 -10.93
N PRO A 319 -2.56 -1.49 -11.65
CA PRO A 319 -2.01 -2.02 -12.90
C PRO A 319 -1.33 -3.39 -12.75
N SER A 320 -0.65 -3.64 -11.63
CA SER A 320 -0.04 -4.94 -11.34
C SER A 320 -1.09 -6.06 -11.26
N ALA A 321 -2.23 -5.81 -10.61
CA ALA A 321 -3.33 -6.79 -10.56
C ALA A 321 -3.92 -7.06 -11.94
N ILE A 322 -4.05 -6.03 -12.79
CA ILE A 322 -4.57 -6.17 -14.15
C ILE A 322 -3.63 -7.04 -14.98
N VAL A 323 -2.32 -6.79 -14.94
CA VAL A 323 -1.33 -7.61 -15.67
C VAL A 323 -1.40 -9.07 -15.26
N HIS A 324 -1.44 -9.36 -13.96
CA HIS A 324 -1.57 -10.75 -13.48
C HIS A 324 -2.92 -11.38 -13.81
N LEU A 325 -4.00 -10.60 -13.82
CA LEU A 325 -5.33 -11.09 -14.22
C LEU A 325 -5.37 -11.42 -15.72
N LEU A 326 -4.81 -10.56 -16.57
CA LEU A 326 -4.74 -10.75 -18.01
C LEU A 326 -3.86 -11.95 -18.39
N GLN A 327 -2.74 -12.14 -17.68
CA GLN A 327 -1.87 -13.29 -17.83
C GLN A 327 -2.60 -14.61 -17.51
N ASN A 328 -3.53 -14.58 -16.55
CA ASN A 328 -4.30 -15.75 -16.15
C ASN A 328 -5.52 -16.02 -17.02
N LEU A 329 -6.17 -14.99 -17.60
CA LEU A 329 -7.45 -15.16 -18.27
C LEU A 329 -7.35 -15.47 -19.77
N LEU A 330 -6.61 -14.70 -20.60
CA LEU A 330 -6.97 -14.68 -22.04
C LEU A 330 -5.86 -14.38 -23.07
N LEU A 331 -4.59 -14.22 -22.72
CA LEU A 331 -3.56 -13.81 -23.70
C LEU A 331 -2.46 -14.86 -23.88
N THR A 332 -2.77 -15.93 -24.61
CA THR A 332 -1.81 -16.98 -25.02
C THR A 332 -0.91 -16.56 -26.21
N GLY A 333 -0.92 -15.29 -26.62
CA GLY A 333 -0.24 -14.81 -27.83
C GLY A 333 0.77 -13.67 -27.65
N ILE A 334 1.05 -13.24 -26.41
CA ILE A 334 2.03 -12.19 -26.12
C ILE A 334 3.37 -12.81 -25.71
N ASP A 335 4.47 -12.26 -26.24
CA ASP A 335 5.83 -12.69 -25.96
C ASP A 335 6.18 -12.62 -24.45
N GLN A 336 6.90 -13.62 -23.95
CA GLN A 336 7.35 -13.69 -22.55
C GLN A 336 8.15 -12.45 -22.11
N ARG A 337 8.86 -11.81 -23.05
CA ARG A 337 9.64 -10.59 -22.79
C ARG A 337 8.76 -9.37 -22.52
N GLU A 338 7.62 -9.26 -23.20
CA GLU A 338 6.67 -8.16 -23.00
C GLU A 338 5.97 -8.30 -21.64
N TRP A 339 5.55 -9.50 -21.26
CA TRP A 339 5.02 -9.78 -19.92
C TRP A 339 6.01 -9.43 -18.80
N TYR A 340 7.28 -9.79 -19.00
CA TYR A 340 8.34 -9.47 -18.07
C TYR A 340 8.53 -7.95 -17.91
N ASN A 341 8.60 -7.20 -19.01
CA ASN A 341 8.73 -5.74 -18.98
C ASN A 341 7.49 -5.07 -18.36
N ALA A 342 6.28 -5.54 -18.69
CA ALA A 342 5.04 -5.01 -18.11
C ALA A 342 4.98 -5.25 -16.59
N THR A 343 5.39 -6.43 -16.12
CA THR A 343 5.48 -6.75 -14.69
C THR A 343 6.49 -5.83 -13.98
N LEU A 344 7.62 -5.56 -14.62
CA LEU A 344 8.66 -4.69 -14.11
C LEU A 344 8.20 -3.23 -14.01
N VAL A 345 7.51 -2.70 -15.03
CA VAL A 345 6.89 -1.37 -15.00
C VAL A 345 5.85 -1.27 -13.89
N CYS A 346 4.99 -2.27 -13.75
CA CYS A 346 3.99 -2.29 -12.68
C CYS A 346 4.64 -2.35 -11.30
N SER A 347 5.72 -3.11 -11.14
CA SER A 347 6.48 -3.19 -9.89
C SER A 347 7.14 -1.84 -9.56
N ALA A 348 7.71 -1.16 -10.55
CA ALA A 348 8.26 0.19 -10.38
C ALA A 348 7.18 1.19 -9.95
N LEU A 349 5.98 1.09 -10.53
CA LEU A 349 4.85 1.94 -10.16
C LEU A 349 4.38 1.69 -8.72
N VAL A 350 4.35 0.43 -8.28
CA VAL A 350 4.05 0.08 -6.88
C VAL A 350 5.09 0.71 -5.94
N ILE A 351 6.38 0.56 -6.23
CA ILE A 351 7.47 1.14 -5.43
C ILE A 351 7.34 2.68 -5.38
N PHE A 352 7.03 3.31 -6.50
CA PHE A 352 6.77 4.75 -6.56
C PHE A 352 5.57 5.16 -5.69
N GLY A 353 4.50 4.37 -5.70
CA GLY A 353 3.34 4.56 -4.84
C GLY A 353 3.70 4.56 -3.36
N LYS A 354 4.45 3.53 -2.94
CA LYS A 354 4.97 3.40 -1.57
C LYS A 354 5.86 4.57 -1.16
N ALA A 355 6.70 5.03 -2.07
CA ALA A 355 7.61 6.13 -1.82
C ALA A 355 6.90 7.48 -1.74
N SER A 356 5.81 7.72 -2.48
CA SER A 356 5.21 9.07 -2.53
C SER A 356 4.04 9.29 -1.56
N ASN A 357 3.66 8.29 -0.77
CA ASN A 357 2.58 8.42 0.22
C ASN A 357 2.77 9.63 1.15
N PHE A 358 4.01 9.91 1.59
CA PHE A 358 4.30 11.06 2.46
C PHE A 358 3.97 12.42 1.85
N ILE A 359 4.11 12.58 0.52
CA ILE A 359 3.84 13.84 -0.16
C ILE A 359 2.37 14.23 0.04
N LEU A 360 1.46 13.25 0.00
CA LEU A 360 0.04 13.47 0.26
C LEU A 360 -0.23 13.82 1.73
N PHE A 361 0.55 13.29 2.68
CA PHE A 361 0.44 13.70 4.08
C PHE A 361 0.92 15.13 4.30
N CYS A 362 2.05 15.51 3.69
CA CYS A 362 2.59 16.87 3.77
C CYS A 362 1.67 17.90 3.11
N LEU A 363 1.09 17.61 1.94
CA LEU A 363 0.23 18.56 1.22
C LEU A 363 -1.11 18.84 1.91
N PHE A 364 -1.61 17.91 2.74
CA PHE A 364 -2.98 17.98 3.26
C PHE A 364 -3.08 18.07 4.78
N SER A 365 -2.00 17.85 5.53
CA SER A 365 -1.98 18.15 6.95
C SER A 365 -1.75 19.64 7.16
N LYS A 366 -2.74 20.35 7.71
CA LYS A 366 -2.58 21.75 8.16
C LYS A 366 -1.58 21.92 9.33
N HIS A 367 -1.15 20.80 9.92
CA HIS A 367 -0.31 20.74 11.11
C HIS A 367 1.11 20.24 10.83
N PHE A 368 1.45 19.98 9.56
CA PHE A 368 2.82 19.72 9.12
C PHE A 368 3.50 21.01 8.70
#